data_AF-A0A2E3K7Z4-F1
#
_entry.id   AF-A0A2E3K7Z4-F1
#
_cell.length_a   1.000
_cell.length_b   1.000
_cell.length_c   1.000
_cell.angle_alpha   90.00
_cell.angle_beta   90.00
_cell.angle_gamma   90.00
#
_symmetry.space_group_name_H-M   'P 1'
#
loop_
_entity.id
_entity.type
_entity.pdbx_description
1 polymer ?
#
loop_
_entity_poly.entity_id
_entity_poly.type
_entity_poly.pdbx_seq_one_letter_code
_entity_poly.pdbx_strand_id
1 'polypeptide(L)'
;MNENKPQDKWFNRIIKMVSKQNAVTVYEVEDGEFLIKFFHKGTCHKHTLIRQKINYAYQKNQYSDLRKMLMSIGIKEGAVYIPPPPKKRRSTPEIRKARSKHRKEFEGWQEILKNIRAAEKDLEVNFELKQMIDYY
;
A
#
# COMPACT_ATOMS: atom_id res chain seq x y z
N MET A 1 -19.29 8.89 -19.87
CA MET A 1 -19.79 8.57 -18.51
C MET A 1 -18.81 7.58 -17.90
N ASN A 2 -17.93 8.02 -16.99
CA ASN A 2 -16.95 7.13 -16.36
C ASN A 2 -17.66 6.33 -15.28
N GLU A 3 -18.09 5.12 -15.60
CA GLU A 3 -18.42 4.11 -14.60
C GLU A 3 -17.18 3.92 -13.72
N ASN A 4 -17.27 4.41 -12.49
CA ASN A 4 -16.21 4.39 -11.50
C ASN A 4 -16.14 2.95 -10.95
N LYS A 5 -15.59 2.03 -11.76
CA LYS A 5 -15.49 0.61 -11.42
C LYS A 5 -14.79 0.46 -10.06
N PRO A 6 -15.17 -0.51 -9.22
CA PRO A 6 -14.51 -0.76 -7.92
C PRO A 6 -12.98 -0.83 -8.02
N GLN A 7 -12.48 -1.36 -9.15
CA GLN A 7 -11.08 -1.39 -9.56
C GLN A 7 -10.39 -0.02 -9.52
N ASP A 8 -10.97 1.00 -10.16
CA ASP A 8 -10.37 2.33 -10.27
C ASP A 8 -10.39 3.04 -8.91
N LYS A 9 -11.43 2.79 -8.10
CA LYS A 9 -11.53 3.32 -6.74
C LYS A 9 -10.40 2.80 -5.85
N TRP A 10 -10.15 1.48 -5.85
CA TRP A 10 -9.06 0.90 -5.06
C TRP A 10 -7.69 1.31 -5.58
N PHE A 11 -7.51 1.35 -6.90
CA PHE A 11 -6.26 1.78 -7.52
C PHE A 11 -5.88 3.19 -7.09
N ASN A 12 -6.78 4.14 -7.30
CA ASN A 12 -6.54 5.55 -6.97
C ASN A 12 -6.33 5.74 -5.46
N ARG A 13 -7.05 4.98 -4.63
CA ARG A 13 -6.88 5.02 -3.18
C ARG A 13 -5.50 4.52 -2.75
N ILE A 14 -5.07 3.37 -3.26
CA ILE A 14 -3.77 2.77 -2.90
C ILE A 14 -2.63 3.68 -3.38
N ILE A 15 -2.66 4.16 -4.62
CA ILE A 15 -1.66 5.10 -5.14
C ILE A 15 -1.59 6.36 -4.27
N LYS A 16 -2.74 6.96 -3.93
CA LYS A 16 -2.81 8.16 -3.09
C LYS A 16 -2.30 7.94 -1.67
N MET A 17 -2.50 6.76 -1.10
CA MET A 17 -2.01 6.45 0.25
C MET A 17 -0.50 6.20 0.24
N VAL A 18 -0.03 5.44 -0.75
CA VAL A 18 1.39 5.10 -0.93
C VAL A 18 2.21 6.36 -1.23
N SER A 19 1.72 7.27 -2.06
CA SER A 19 2.42 8.52 -2.40
C SER A 19 2.54 9.52 -1.23
N LYS A 20 1.75 9.35 -0.16
CA LYS A 20 1.86 10.17 1.05
C LYS A 20 2.95 9.70 2.00
N GLN A 21 3.58 8.56 1.75
CA GLN A 21 4.65 8.05 2.60
C GLN A 21 5.97 8.72 2.28
N ASN A 22 6.67 9.21 3.30
CA ASN A 22 7.91 10.00 3.14
C ASN A 22 9.03 9.24 2.41
N ALA A 23 9.04 7.90 2.48
CA ALA A 23 10.07 7.06 1.90
C ALA A 23 9.71 6.53 0.49
N VAL A 24 8.62 7.03 -0.09
CA VAL A 24 8.08 6.53 -1.36
C VAL A 24 8.02 7.64 -2.39
N THR A 25 8.44 7.31 -3.61
CA THR A 25 8.20 8.13 -4.78
C THR A 25 7.36 7.34 -5.77
N VAL A 26 6.33 7.99 -6.31
CA VAL A 26 5.42 7.41 -7.29
C VAL A 26 5.50 8.26 -8.55
N TYR A 27 5.74 7.62 -9.69
CA TYR A 27 5.79 8.28 -10.99
C TYR A 27 4.88 7.52 -11.95
N GLU A 28 4.10 8.25 -12.74
CA GLU A 28 3.40 7.69 -13.90
C GLU A 28 4.40 7.60 -15.05
N VAL A 29 4.57 6.40 -15.61
CA VAL A 29 5.56 6.11 -16.67
C VAL A 29 4.89 6.15 -18.03
N GLU A 30 3.72 5.53 -18.15
CA GLU A 30 2.85 5.51 -19.32
C GLU A 30 1.39 5.62 -18.85
N ASP A 31 0.44 5.88 -19.75
CA ASP A 31 -0.98 6.11 -19.40
C ASP A 31 -1.55 4.93 -18.58
N GLY A 32 -1.67 5.13 -17.27
CA GLY A 32 -2.13 4.10 -16.33
C GLY A 32 -1.05 3.21 -15.71
N GLU A 33 0.23 3.33 -16.07
CA GLU A 33 1.34 2.61 -15.42
C GLU A 33 2.05 3.49 -14.38
N PHE A 34 2.10 3.01 -13.14
CA PHE A 34 2.67 3.71 -12.00
C PHE A 34 3.85 2.93 -11.42
N LEU A 35 5.03 3.54 -11.48
CA LEU A 35 6.23 3.04 -10.84
C LEU A 35 6.32 3.58 -9.41
N ILE A 36 6.30 2.65 -8.45
CA ILE A 36 6.48 2.92 -7.03
C ILE A 36 7.92 2.57 -6.68
N LYS A 37 8.68 3.57 -6.24
CA LYS A 37 10.02 3.39 -5.68
C LYS A 37 9.98 3.64 -4.19
N PHE A 38 10.55 2.74 -3.42
CA PHE A 38 10.63 2.87 -1.97
C PHE A 38 12.08 2.67 -1.52
N PHE A 39 12.54 3.55 -0.64
CA PHE A 39 13.87 3.47 -0.05
C PHE A 39 13.77 3.00 1.40
N HIS A 40 14.33 1.82 1.67
CA HIS A 40 14.34 1.25 3.02
C HIS A 40 15.74 0.73 3.36
N LYS A 41 16.29 1.17 4.50
CA LYS A 41 17.63 0.77 4.98
C LYS A 41 18.76 0.89 3.94
N GLY A 42 18.69 1.91 3.08
CA GLY A 42 19.68 2.13 2.02
C GLY A 42 19.45 1.33 0.74
N THR A 43 18.45 0.43 0.71
CA THR A 43 18.07 -0.30 -0.49
C THR A 43 16.91 0.41 -1.19
N CYS A 44 17.07 0.65 -2.48
CA CYS A 44 15.99 1.09 -3.36
C CYS A 44 15.29 -0.15 -3.89
N HIS A 45 13.99 -0.19 -3.74
CA HIS A 45 13.18 -1.22 -4.33
C HIS A 45 12.10 -0.59 -5.20
N LYS A 46 11.67 -1.34 -6.21
CA LYS A 46 10.77 -0.85 -7.25
C LYS A 46 9.62 -1.83 -7.41
N HIS A 47 8.42 -1.30 -7.58
CA HIS A 47 7.23 -2.07 -7.88
C HIS A 47 6.36 -1.31 -8.87
N THR A 48 5.80 -2.00 -9.84
CA THR A 48 4.96 -1.39 -10.87
C THR A 48 3.52 -1.78 -10.64
N LEU A 49 2.62 -0.79 -10.63
CA LEU A 49 1.18 -1.00 -10.65
C LEU A 49 0.63 -0.51 -11.99
N ILE A 50 -0.23 -1.31 -12.62
CA ILE A 50 -0.82 -0.97 -13.92
C ILE A 50 -2.32 -0.88 -13.74
N ARG A 51 -2.90 0.26 -14.11
CA ARG A 51 -4.33 0.51 -14.11
C ARG A 51 -4.98 -0.29 -15.24
N GLN A 52 -5.39 -1.52 -14.97
CA GLN A 52 -6.15 -2.33 -15.91
C GLN A 52 -7.65 -2.33 -15.57
N LYS A 53 -8.48 -1.92 -16.54
CA LYS A 53 -9.95 -1.75 -16.37
C LYS A 53 -10.80 -3.01 -16.57
N ILE A 54 -10.17 -4.13 -16.92
CA ILE A 54 -10.87 -5.33 -17.43
C ILE A 54 -10.54 -6.59 -16.60
N ASN A 55 -9.34 -6.68 -16.00
CA ASN A 55 -8.86 -7.91 -15.38
C ASN A 55 -8.72 -7.79 -13.84
N TYR A 56 -9.77 -8.21 -13.13
CA TYR A 56 -9.81 -8.24 -11.66
C TYR A 56 -8.72 -9.14 -11.06
N ALA A 57 -8.46 -10.30 -11.68
CA ALA A 57 -7.45 -11.24 -11.21
C ALA A 57 -6.04 -10.66 -11.31
N TYR A 58 -5.75 -9.95 -12.42
CA TYR A 58 -4.46 -9.29 -12.60
C TYR A 58 -4.24 -8.19 -11.56
N GLN A 59 -5.24 -7.33 -11.33
CA GLN A 59 -5.14 -6.26 -10.33
C GLN A 59 -5.02 -6.81 -8.89
N LYS A 60 -5.72 -7.90 -8.57
CA LYS A 60 -5.56 -8.63 -7.30
C LYS A 60 -4.12 -9.14 -7.14
N ASN A 61 -3.53 -9.71 -8.18
CA ASN A 61 -2.15 -10.20 -8.15
C ASN A 61 -1.15 -9.04 -7.90
N GLN A 62 -1.34 -7.90 -8.57
CA GLN A 62 -0.51 -6.71 -8.31
C GLN A 62 -0.58 -6.25 -6.84
N TYR A 63 -1.77 -6.27 -6.23
CA TYR A 63 -1.93 -5.93 -4.82
C TYR A 63 -1.27 -6.94 -3.89
N SER A 64 -1.38 -8.23 -4.20
CA SER A 64 -0.65 -9.30 -3.49
C SER A 64 0.86 -9.10 -3.56
N ASP A 65 1.39 -8.76 -4.73
CA ASP A 65 2.82 -8.57 -4.91
C ASP A 65 3.33 -7.31 -4.21
N LEU A 66 2.56 -6.22 -4.25
CA LEU A 66 2.80 -5.02 -3.45
C LEU A 66 2.82 -5.35 -1.96
N ARG A 67 1.86 -6.17 -1.47
CA ARG A 67 1.81 -6.61 -0.07
C ARG A 67 3.02 -7.44 0.33
N LYS A 68 3.37 -8.45 -0.47
CA LYS A 68 4.55 -9.31 -0.24
C LYS A 68 5.84 -8.50 -0.20
N MET A 69 5.96 -7.53 -1.09
CA MET A 69 7.08 -6.60 -1.13
C MET A 69 7.16 -5.75 0.15
N LEU A 70 6.05 -5.19 0.63
CA LEU A 70 6.03 -4.42 1.89
C LEU A 70 6.39 -5.30 3.09
N MET A 71 5.94 -6.56 3.09
CA MET A 71 6.30 -7.53 4.12
C MET A 71 7.78 -7.91 4.08
N SER A 72 8.39 -8.03 2.88
CA SER A 72 9.80 -8.41 2.74
C SER A 72 10.76 -7.34 3.29
N ILE A 73 10.37 -6.07 3.26
CA ILE A 73 11.11 -4.98 3.92
C ILE A 73 10.83 -4.85 5.42
N GLY A 74 10.06 -5.79 6.00
CA GLY A 74 9.82 -5.87 7.44
C GLY A 74 8.59 -5.12 7.92
N ILE A 75 7.73 -4.60 7.03
CA ILE A 75 6.42 -4.06 7.40
C ILE A 75 5.47 -5.24 7.56
N LYS A 76 5.38 -5.77 8.77
CA LYS A 76 4.49 -6.89 9.10
C LYS A 76 3.06 -6.39 9.30
N GLU A 77 2.10 -7.05 8.67
CA GLU A 77 0.67 -6.76 8.83
C GLU A 77 0.22 -7.05 10.28
N GLY A 78 -0.54 -6.14 10.89
CA GLY A 78 -1.06 -6.28 12.24
C GLY A 78 -0.01 -6.12 13.34
N ALA A 79 1.20 -5.68 13.00
CA ALA A 79 2.22 -5.39 13.98
C ALA A 79 1.80 -4.21 14.87
N VAL A 80 2.18 -4.27 16.14
CA VAL A 80 2.01 -3.18 17.09
C VAL A 80 3.26 -2.31 17.10
N TYR A 81 3.10 -1.00 17.10
CA TYR A 81 4.22 -0.08 17.23
C TYR A 81 4.88 -0.23 18.61
N ILE A 82 6.13 -0.70 18.63
CA ILE A 82 6.95 -0.79 19.85
C ILE A 82 7.97 0.34 19.80
N PRO A 83 7.85 1.38 20.66
CA PRO A 83 8.84 2.45 20.71
C PRO A 83 10.17 1.92 21.26
N PRO A 84 11.32 2.40 20.77
CA PRO A 84 12.61 2.02 21.33
C PRO A 84 12.70 2.46 22.80
N PRO A 85 13.34 1.66 23.67
CA PRO A 85 13.43 1.97 25.09
C PRO A 85 14.09 3.34 25.29
N PRO A 86 13.62 4.13 26.27
CA PRO A 86 14.26 5.41 26.59
C PRO A 86 15.72 5.15 26.95
N LYS A 87 16.66 5.82 26.25
CA LYS A 87 18.04 5.93 26.74
C LYS A 87 17.99 6.62 28.11
N LYS A 88 18.94 6.32 29.02
CA LYS A 88 19.01 6.89 30.39
C LYS A 88 18.98 8.44 30.47
N ARG A 89 19.03 9.16 29.34
CA ARG A 89 18.89 10.61 29.25
C ARG A 89 17.40 11.02 29.27
N ARG A 90 17.09 12.13 29.95
CA ARG A 90 15.73 12.71 29.97
C ARG A 90 15.21 12.92 28.55
N SER A 91 13.95 12.56 28.32
CA SER A 91 13.28 12.74 27.03
C SER A 91 13.18 14.24 26.68
N THR A 92 13.95 14.69 25.69
CA THR A 92 13.82 16.05 25.13
C THR A 92 12.57 16.17 24.24
N PRO A 93 12.04 17.38 24.00
CA PRO A 93 10.95 17.59 23.04
C PRO A 93 11.24 17.04 21.64
N GLU A 94 12.50 17.11 21.20
CA GLU A 94 12.95 16.56 19.91
C GLU A 94 12.79 15.04 19.84
N ILE A 95 13.16 14.32 20.91
CA ILE A 95 12.96 12.87 20.98
C ILE A 95 11.48 12.51 20.92
N ARG A 96 10.61 13.29 21.59
CA ARG A 96 9.15 13.07 21.53
C ARG A 96 8.61 13.30 20.12
N LYS A 97 9.06 14.36 19.44
CA LYS A 97 8.68 14.67 18.07
C LYS A 97 9.14 13.57 17.10
N ALA A 98 10.37 13.08 17.25
CA ALA A 98 10.89 11.97 16.44
C ALA A 98 10.09 10.69 16.66
N ARG A 99 9.78 10.32 17.91
CA ARG A 99 8.94 9.16 18.23
C ARG A 99 7.53 9.29 17.65
N SER A 100 6.91 10.46 17.77
CA SER A 100 5.60 10.73 17.17
C SER A 100 5.63 10.60 15.64
N LYS A 101 6.68 11.12 14.99
CA LYS A 101 6.87 10.96 13.54
C LYS A 101 6.99 9.49 13.13
N HIS A 102 7.84 8.72 13.82
CA HIS A 102 8.01 7.29 13.55
C HIS A 102 6.72 6.49 13.78
N ARG A 103 5.96 6.83 14.83
CA ARG A 103 4.67 6.19 15.09
C ARG A 103 3.67 6.46 13.96
N LYS A 104 3.54 7.71 13.53
CA LYS A 104 2.65 8.08 12.41
C LYS A 104 3.02 7.37 11.11
N GLU A 105 4.32 7.27 10.82
CA GLU A 105 4.82 6.53 9.66
C GLU A 105 4.46 5.04 9.75
N PHE A 106 4.68 4.42 10.91
CA PHE A 106 4.30 3.03 11.15
C PHE A 106 2.79 2.80 10.97
N GLU A 107 1.95 3.66 11.57
CA GLU A 107 0.50 3.58 11.45
C GLU A 107 0.03 3.76 10.00
N GLY A 108 0.65 4.67 9.25
CA GLY A 108 0.37 4.85 7.82
C GLY A 108 0.67 3.61 6.98
N TRP A 109 1.77 2.91 7.28
CA TRP A 109 2.10 1.64 6.63
C TRP A 109 1.12 0.52 6.98
N GLN A 110 0.69 0.44 8.25
CA GLN A 110 -0.35 -0.51 8.65
C GLN A 110 -1.68 -0.24 7.94
N GLU A 111 -2.05 1.03 7.79
CA GLU A 111 -3.27 1.42 7.09
C GLU A 111 -3.19 1.05 5.60
N ILE A 112 -2.05 1.26 4.94
CA ILE A 112 -1.83 0.84 3.56
C ILE A 112 -2.02 -0.67 3.41
N LEU A 113 -1.38 -1.49 4.26
CA LEU A 113 -1.52 -2.95 4.22
C LEU A 113 -2.98 -3.39 4.41
N LYS A 114 -3.69 -2.77 5.35
CA LYS A 114 -5.12 -3.03 5.58
C LYS A 114 -5.96 -2.74 4.33
N ASN A 115 -5.68 -1.63 3.64
CA ASN A 115 -6.42 -1.25 2.43
C ASN A 115 -6.08 -2.14 1.24
N ILE A 116 -4.80 -2.55 1.09
CA ILE A 116 -4.39 -3.53 0.08
C ILE A 116 -5.15 -4.84 0.28
N ARG A 117 -5.22 -5.34 1.51
CA ARG A 117 -5.96 -6.58 1.82
C ARG A 117 -7.48 -6.44 1.62
N ALA A 118 -8.05 -5.26 1.90
CA ALA A 118 -9.45 -4.99 1.61
C ALA A 118 -9.71 -4.98 0.09
N ALA A 119 -8.82 -4.37 -0.69
CA ALA A 119 -8.90 -4.36 -2.15
C ALA A 119 -8.75 -5.77 -2.75
N GLU A 120 -7.82 -6.59 -2.26
CA GLU A 120 -7.67 -8.00 -2.68
C GLU A 120 -8.98 -8.78 -2.52
N LYS A 121 -9.64 -8.66 -1.35
CA LYS A 121 -10.90 -9.34 -1.06
C LYS A 121 -12.05 -8.83 -1.92
N ASP A 122 -12.15 -7.52 -2.09
CA ASP A 122 -13.23 -6.92 -2.88
C ASP A 122 -13.10 -7.29 -4.37
N LEU A 123 -11.87 -7.32 -4.91
CA LEU A 123 -11.62 -7.76 -6.28
C LEU A 123 -11.90 -9.26 -6.48
N GLU A 124 -11.67 -10.10 -5.46
CA GLU A 124 -12.01 -11.52 -5.49
C GLU A 124 -13.53 -11.74 -5.57
N VAL A 125 -14.30 -11.08 -4.70
CA VAL A 125 -15.78 -11.16 -4.73
C VAL A 125 -16.33 -10.66 -6.06
N ASN A 126 -15.83 -9.52 -6.57
CA ASN A 126 -16.27 -8.98 -7.86
C ASN A 126 -15.91 -9.91 -9.04
N PHE A 127 -14.79 -10.63 -8.95
CA PHE A 127 -14.42 -11.62 -9.95
C PHE A 127 -15.38 -12.82 -9.94
N GLU A 128 -15.70 -13.37 -8.77
CA GLU A 128 -16.66 -14.47 -8.62
C GLU A 128 -18.05 -14.09 -9.14
N LEU A 129 -18.54 -12.90 -8.78
CA LEU A 129 -19.83 -12.40 -9.28
C LEU A 129 -19.86 -12.27 -10.80
N LYS A 130 -18.77 -11.77 -11.40
CA LYS A 130 -18.68 -11.62 -12.86
C LYS A 130 -18.68 -12.98 -13.55
N GLN A 131 -17.96 -13.97 -13.01
CA GLN A 131 -18.02 -15.33 -13.51
C GLN A 131 -19.43 -15.89 -13.46
N MET A 132 -20.14 -15.72 -12.33
CA MET A 132 -21.52 -16.19 -12.21
C MET A 132 -22.47 -15.57 -13.25
N ILE A 133 -22.32 -14.28 -13.57
CA ILE A 133 -23.15 -13.60 -14.57
C ILE A 133 -22.85 -14.10 -15.99
N ASP A 134 -21.58 -14.33 -16.32
CA ASP A 134 -21.19 -14.82 -17.66
C ASP A 134 -21.67 -16.28 -17.94
N TYR A 135 -22.11 -17.02 -16.91
CA TYR A 135 -22.61 -18.39 -17.02
C TYR A 135 -24.14 -18.51 -17.22
N TYR A 136 -24.91 -17.42 -17.09
CA TYR A 136 -26.38 -17.40 -17.22
C TYR A 136 -26.83 -16.55 -18.42
#